data_AF-A0A368XTM6-F1
#
_entry.id   AF-A0A368XTM6-F1
#
_cell.length_a   1.000
_cell.length_b   1.000
_cell.length_c   1.000
_cell.angle_alpha   90.00
_cell.angle_beta   90.00
_cell.angle_gamma   90.00
#
_symmetry.space_group_name_H-M   'P 1'
#
loop_
_entity.id
_entity.type
_entity.pdbx_description
1 polymer ?
#
loop_
_entity_poly.entity_id
_entity_poly.type
_entity_poly.pdbx_seq_one_letter_code
_entity_poly.pdbx_strand_id
1 'polypeptide(L)'
;MNLLSLVNLSLKSDEVIEILEHYDVKVIYDFDRLRENSPDVYWASFHEAGFGFRFNEKQVLDAIFMYILPRRHYQPIDARYAGVPFYRNFAEARAAFQARAISFRNEPDGEGWIKGAFGEHTVHYEFNQEGALNQVTVMTADA
;
A
#
# COMPACT_ATOMS: atom_id res chain seq x y z
N MET A 1 9.48 -2.39 13.53
CA MET A 1 8.57 -3.16 12.64
C MET A 1 8.59 -2.53 11.26
N ASN A 2 8.51 -3.31 10.18
CA ASN A 2 8.26 -2.76 8.84
C ASN A 2 6.80 -3.04 8.46
N LEU A 3 6.19 -2.20 7.63
CA LEU A 3 4.78 -2.31 7.24
C LEU A 3 4.56 -3.52 6.32
N LEU A 4 5.52 -3.83 5.45
CA LEU A 4 5.43 -5.00 4.56
C LEU A 4 5.16 -6.30 5.32
N SER A 5 5.75 -6.49 6.51
CA SER A 5 5.57 -7.72 7.30
C SER A 5 4.16 -7.87 7.90
N LEU A 6 3.32 -6.84 7.82
CA LEU A 6 1.94 -6.88 8.29
C LEU A 6 0.98 -7.39 7.22
N VAL A 7 1.39 -7.35 5.95
CA VAL A 7 0.58 -7.82 4.83
C VAL A 7 0.20 -9.28 5.08
N ASN A 8 -1.05 -9.63 4.78
CA ASN A 8 -1.63 -10.95 5.01
C ASN A 8 -1.86 -11.33 6.49
N LEU A 9 -1.61 -10.42 7.45
CA LEU A 9 -1.99 -10.64 8.84
C LEU A 9 -3.48 -10.33 9.07
N SER A 10 -4.07 -11.02 10.05
CA SER A 10 -5.43 -10.74 10.49
C SER A 10 -5.50 -9.40 11.23
N LEU A 11 -6.61 -8.68 11.09
CA LEU A 11 -6.94 -7.49 11.88
C LEU A 11 -6.80 -7.73 13.39
N LYS A 12 -7.02 -8.97 13.84
CA LYS A 12 -6.97 -9.37 15.25
C LYS A 12 -5.63 -9.96 15.67
N SER A 13 -4.61 -9.89 14.82
CA SER A 13 -3.24 -10.27 15.21
C SER A 13 -2.65 -9.25 16.17
N ASP A 14 -1.78 -9.72 17.06
CA ASP A 14 -1.15 -8.87 18.08
C ASP A 14 -0.35 -7.72 17.44
N GLU A 15 0.33 -7.99 16.31
CA GLU A 15 1.13 -7.00 15.59
C GLU A 15 0.27 -5.86 14.99
N VAL A 16 -0.91 -6.19 14.47
CA VAL A 16 -1.84 -5.19 13.93
C VAL A 16 -2.52 -4.41 15.06
N ILE A 17 -2.92 -5.09 16.14
CA ILE A 17 -3.52 -4.44 17.32
C ILE A 17 -2.53 -3.44 17.93
N GLU A 18 -1.27 -3.84 18.13
CA GLU A 18 -0.23 -2.97 18.69
C GLU A 18 -0.07 -1.68 17.89
N ILE A 19 -0.08 -1.76 16.55
CA ILE A 19 0.00 -0.58 15.69
C ILE A 19 -1.26 0.30 15.80
N LEU A 20 -2.45 -0.30 15.81
CA LEU A 20 -3.69 0.44 15.94
C LEU A 20 -3.75 1.19 17.27
N GLU A 21 -3.33 0.54 18.37
CA GLU A 21 -3.26 1.14 19.69
C GLU A 21 -2.19 2.22 19.79
N HIS A 22 -1.00 1.99 19.22
CA HIS A 22 0.11 2.96 19.22
C HIS A 22 -0.30 4.31 18.62
N TYR A 23 -1.09 4.29 17.55
CA TYR A 23 -1.55 5.50 16.85
C TYR A 23 -2.97 5.93 17.23
N ASP A 24 -3.62 5.28 18.20
CA ASP A 24 -5.03 5.51 18.59
C ASP A 24 -5.99 5.53 17.37
N VAL A 25 -5.85 4.55 16.48
CA VAL A 25 -6.57 4.49 15.20
C VAL A 25 -7.81 3.61 15.30
N LYS A 26 -8.92 4.14 14.79
CA LYS A 26 -10.18 3.40 14.65
C LYS A 26 -10.23 2.65 13.32
N VAL A 27 -10.81 1.46 13.37
CA VAL A 27 -11.10 0.64 12.20
C VAL A 27 -12.53 0.94 11.74
N ILE A 28 -12.69 1.36 10.50
CA ILE A 28 -13.97 1.75 9.89
C ILE A 28 -14.44 0.62 8.98
N TYR A 29 -15.61 0.07 9.26
CA TYR A 29 -16.29 -0.90 8.40
C TYR A 29 -16.97 -0.20 7.23
N ASP A 30 -16.75 -0.71 6.02
CA ASP A 30 -17.35 -0.25 4.78
C ASP A 30 -17.96 -1.43 4.03
N PHE A 31 -19.23 -1.29 3.65
CA PHE A 31 -20.05 -2.36 3.10
C PHE A 31 -20.74 -1.91 1.83
N ASP A 32 -21.23 -2.86 1.05
CA ASP A 32 -21.92 -2.58 -0.20
C ASP A 32 -23.26 -1.86 0.00
N ARG A 33 -23.21 -0.52 -0.05
CA ARG A 33 -24.40 0.34 0.04
C ARG A 33 -25.21 0.36 -1.26
N LEU A 34 -24.59 0.05 -2.39
CA LEU A 34 -25.20 0.15 -3.72
C LEU A 34 -25.80 -1.18 -4.19
N ARG A 35 -25.52 -2.28 -3.48
CA ARG A 35 -25.96 -3.65 -3.82
C ARG A 35 -25.41 -4.12 -5.17
N GLU A 36 -24.18 -3.72 -5.48
CA GLU A 36 -23.45 -4.09 -6.69
C GLU A 36 -22.58 -5.34 -6.50
N ASN A 37 -22.79 -6.07 -5.39
CA ASN A 37 -22.06 -7.27 -5.02
C ASN A 37 -20.56 -6.99 -4.75
N SER A 38 -20.29 -5.84 -4.13
CA SER A 38 -18.95 -5.48 -3.67
C SER A 38 -18.65 -6.15 -2.32
N PRO A 39 -17.49 -6.79 -2.14
CA PRO A 39 -17.08 -7.33 -0.84
C PRO A 39 -16.98 -6.24 0.21
N ASP A 40 -17.31 -6.59 1.45
CA ASP A 40 -17.09 -5.71 2.59
C ASP A 40 -15.59 -5.52 2.84
N VAL A 41 -15.22 -4.35 3.35
CA VAL A 41 -13.83 -4.00 3.67
C VAL A 41 -13.75 -3.24 4.98
N TYR A 42 -12.56 -3.20 5.55
CA TYR A 42 -12.29 -2.44 6.76
C TYR A 42 -11.09 -1.52 6.52
N TRP A 43 -11.18 -0.29 6.98
CA TRP A 43 -10.17 0.73 6.76
C TRP A 43 -9.58 1.24 8.08
N ALA A 44 -8.27 1.40 8.13
CA ALA A 44 -7.60 2.13 9.21
C ALA A 44 -6.69 3.21 8.60
N SER A 45 -6.85 4.45 9.04
CA SER A 45 -6.16 5.61 8.45
C SER A 45 -5.17 6.23 9.45
N PHE A 46 -3.88 6.17 9.15
CA PHE A 46 -2.80 6.70 9.99
C PHE A 46 -2.32 8.03 9.42
N HIS A 47 -3.15 9.07 9.54
CA HIS A 47 -2.95 10.36 8.88
C HIS A 47 -1.60 11.01 9.19
N GLU A 48 -1.21 11.07 10.47
CA GLU A 48 0.06 11.67 10.88
C GLU A 48 1.27 10.83 10.51
N ALA A 49 1.10 9.51 10.38
CA ALA A 49 2.18 8.58 10.03
C ALA A 49 2.31 8.35 8.52
N GLY A 50 1.36 8.82 7.72
CA GLY A 50 1.43 8.79 6.26
C GLY A 50 1.11 7.46 5.61
N PHE A 51 0.35 6.58 6.27
CA PHE A 51 -0.08 5.33 5.67
C PHE A 51 -1.51 4.92 6.06
N GLY A 52 -2.09 3.97 5.31
CA GLY A 52 -3.41 3.43 5.57
C GLY A 52 -3.45 1.93 5.33
N PHE A 53 -4.34 1.25 6.03
CA PHE A 53 -4.60 -0.17 5.88
C PHE A 53 -6.00 -0.39 5.29
N ARG A 54 -6.09 -1.38 4.40
CA ARG A 54 -7.33 -2.02 4.00
C ARG A 54 -7.28 -3.48 4.40
N PHE A 55 -8.35 -3.94 5.03
CA PHE A 55 -8.58 -5.34 5.26
C PHE A 55 -9.74 -5.80 4.39
N ASN A 56 -9.63 -7.01 3.85
CA ASN A 56 -10.69 -7.63 3.05
C ASN A 56 -11.86 -8.12 3.92
N GLU A 57 -12.87 -8.73 3.29
CA GLU A 57 -14.07 -9.28 3.94
C GLU A 57 -13.75 -10.31 5.05
N LYS A 58 -12.59 -10.97 4.98
CA LYS A 58 -12.09 -11.94 5.97
C LYS A 58 -11.28 -11.28 7.08
N GLN A 59 -11.24 -9.95 7.13
CA GLN A 59 -10.46 -9.15 8.08
C GLN A 59 -8.97 -9.46 7.99
N VAL A 60 -8.44 -9.68 6.78
CA VAL A 60 -7.01 -9.86 6.51
C VAL A 60 -6.47 -8.63 5.79
N LEU A 61 -5.32 -8.11 6.24
CA LEU A 61 -4.65 -6.93 5.68
C LEU A 61 -4.19 -7.23 4.25
N ASP A 62 -5.01 -6.83 3.28
CA ASP A 62 -4.80 -7.13 1.87
C ASP A 62 -4.15 -5.97 1.12
N ALA A 63 -4.22 -4.74 1.64
CA ALA A 63 -3.48 -3.62 1.09
C ALA A 63 -2.97 -2.62 2.14
N ILE A 64 -1.77 -2.08 1.88
CA ILE A 64 -1.16 -0.99 2.63
C ILE A 64 -0.86 0.16 1.67
N PHE A 65 -1.36 1.35 1.98
CA PHE A 65 -1.18 2.57 1.21
C PHE A 65 -0.15 3.44 1.91
N MET A 66 0.94 3.79 1.25
CA MET A 66 2.03 4.61 1.79
C MET A 66 2.17 5.90 0.97
N TYR A 67 1.98 7.04 1.62
CA TYR A 67 1.97 8.35 0.95
C TYR A 67 3.35 8.98 1.06
N ILE A 68 4.00 9.24 -0.08
CA ILE A 68 5.36 9.78 -0.14
C ILE A 68 5.34 11.31 -0.15
N LEU A 69 4.31 11.87 -0.79
CA LEU A 69 3.99 13.28 -0.75
C LEU A 69 2.71 13.50 0.09
N PRO A 70 2.53 14.69 0.68
CA PRO A 70 1.30 14.99 1.41
C PRO A 70 0.06 14.81 0.52
N ARG A 71 -0.93 14.05 0.99
CA ARG A 71 -2.15 13.77 0.22
C ARG A 71 -3.37 13.83 1.13
N ARG A 72 -4.24 14.81 0.88
CA ARG A 72 -5.41 15.11 1.73
C ARG A 72 -5.00 15.34 3.19
N HIS A 73 -5.31 14.38 4.06
CA HIS A 73 -5.00 14.43 5.49
C HIS A 73 -3.75 13.63 5.86
N TYR A 74 -3.11 12.95 4.89
CA TYR A 74 -1.90 12.16 5.15
C TYR A 74 -0.64 13.01 5.03
N GLN A 75 0.22 12.90 6.06
CA GLN A 75 1.61 13.34 6.00
C GLN A 75 2.46 12.37 5.18
N PRO A 76 3.68 12.73 4.79
CA PRO A 76 4.63 11.79 4.20
C PRO A 76 5.03 10.69 5.19
N ILE A 77 5.07 9.44 4.73
CA ILE A 77 5.59 8.31 5.50
C ILE A 77 7.12 8.41 5.66
N ASP A 78 7.64 7.99 6.80
CA ASP A 78 9.05 7.70 6.98
C ASP A 78 9.43 6.37 6.30
N ALA A 79 10.28 6.45 5.27
CA ALA A 79 10.72 5.31 4.46
C ALA A 79 11.33 4.15 5.27
N ARG A 80 11.83 4.41 6.48
CA ARG A 80 12.38 3.38 7.38
C ARG A 80 11.33 2.33 7.78
N TYR A 81 10.05 2.68 7.75
CA TYR A 81 8.96 1.76 8.10
C TYR A 81 8.39 1.01 6.90
N ALA A 82 8.67 1.41 5.65
CA ALA A 82 7.95 0.89 4.48
C ALA A 82 8.16 -0.62 4.24
N GLY A 83 9.39 -1.11 4.42
CA GLY A 83 9.75 -2.49 4.07
C GLY A 83 9.89 -2.75 2.57
N VAL A 84 9.67 -1.74 1.73
CA VAL A 84 9.86 -1.76 0.27
C VAL A 84 10.72 -0.57 -0.17
N PRO A 85 11.50 -0.67 -1.26
CA PRO A 85 12.33 0.43 -1.73
C PRO A 85 11.46 1.57 -2.28
N PHE A 86 11.84 2.82 -2.04
CA PHE A 86 11.24 3.98 -2.70
C PHE A 86 12.14 4.43 -3.85
N TYR A 87 11.59 4.42 -5.06
CA TYR A 87 12.27 4.89 -6.27
C TYR A 87 11.95 6.36 -6.51
N ARG A 88 12.88 7.14 -7.01
CA ARG A 88 12.68 8.57 -7.25
C ARG A 88 11.71 8.82 -8.40
N ASN A 89 11.81 7.99 -9.45
CA ASN A 89 11.03 8.09 -10.67
C ASN A 89 10.80 6.70 -11.30
N PHE A 90 9.99 6.69 -12.35
CA PHE A 90 9.63 5.49 -13.10
C PHE A 90 10.85 4.77 -13.69
N ALA A 91 11.79 5.51 -14.28
CA ALA A 91 12.98 4.93 -14.91
C ALA A 91 13.84 4.15 -13.91
N GLU A 92 14.01 4.68 -12.69
CA GLU A 92 14.73 4.01 -11.60
C GLU A 92 14.01 2.72 -11.17
N ALA A 93 12.69 2.78 -10.96
CA ALA A 93 11.89 1.61 -10.59
C ALA A 93 11.98 0.51 -11.65
N ARG A 94 11.83 0.89 -12.93
CA ARG A 94 11.91 -0.04 -14.07
C ARG A 94 13.29 -0.68 -14.17
N ALA A 95 14.36 0.10 -14.06
CA ALA A 95 15.72 -0.41 -14.09
C ALA A 95 15.97 -1.41 -12.94
N ALA A 96 15.50 -1.09 -11.73
CA ALA A 96 15.61 -1.98 -10.58
C ALA A 96 14.84 -3.30 -10.77
N PHE A 97 13.64 -3.24 -11.37
CA PHE A 97 12.84 -4.43 -11.65
C PHE A 97 13.51 -5.33 -12.70
N GLN A 98 14.02 -4.74 -13.78
CA GLN A 98 14.76 -5.46 -14.81
C GLN A 98 16.03 -6.10 -14.25
N ALA A 99 16.81 -5.36 -13.46
CA ALA A 99 18.05 -5.86 -12.86
C ALA A 99 17.82 -7.05 -11.90
N ARG A 100 16.65 -7.12 -11.26
CA ARG A 100 16.28 -8.19 -10.32
C ARG A 100 15.37 -9.25 -10.94
N ALA A 101 15.12 -9.19 -12.26
CA ALA A 101 14.19 -10.07 -12.97
C ALA A 101 12.79 -10.14 -12.32
N ILE A 102 12.31 -9.03 -11.76
CA ILE A 102 10.96 -8.89 -11.21
C ILE A 102 9.99 -8.79 -12.38
N SER A 103 8.94 -9.62 -12.41
CA SER A 103 7.85 -9.46 -13.36
C SER A 103 7.04 -8.22 -13.03
N PHE A 104 6.72 -7.39 -14.02
CA PHE A 104 5.98 -6.15 -13.78
C PHE A 104 5.01 -5.80 -14.91
N ARG A 105 4.03 -4.99 -14.55
CA ARG A 105 3.14 -4.26 -15.46
C ARG A 105 3.30 -2.77 -15.22
N ASN A 106 3.00 -1.95 -16.20
CA ASN A 106 3.05 -0.51 -16.11
C ASN A 106 1.92 0.09 -16.95
N GLU A 107 1.76 1.41 -16.83
CA GLU A 107 0.91 2.18 -17.72
C GLU A 107 1.32 1.94 -19.19
N PRO A 108 0.39 1.57 -20.10
CA PRO A 108 0.74 1.25 -21.48
C PRO A 108 1.38 2.41 -22.25
N ASP A 109 0.86 3.62 -22.02
CA ASP A 109 1.19 4.83 -22.81
C ASP A 109 1.82 5.93 -21.95
N GLY A 110 2.41 5.58 -20.81
CA GLY A 110 2.95 6.57 -19.89
C GLY A 110 3.88 6.02 -18.81
N GLU A 111 4.29 6.93 -17.94
CA GLU A 111 5.19 6.67 -16.80
C GLU A 111 4.48 6.93 -15.47
N GLY A 112 3.13 6.97 -15.46
CA GLY A 112 2.34 7.27 -14.28
C GLY A 112 2.39 6.20 -13.21
N TRP A 113 2.61 4.93 -13.56
CA TRP A 113 2.76 3.86 -12.58
C TRP A 113 3.49 2.61 -13.09
N ILE A 114 4.08 1.86 -12.15
CA ILE A 114 4.64 0.51 -12.37
C ILE A 114 4.28 -0.40 -11.20
N LYS A 115 3.80 -1.62 -11.48
CA LYS A 115 3.42 -2.65 -10.50
C LYS A 115 4.29 -3.89 -10.68
N GLY A 116 5.11 -4.20 -9.69
CA GLY A 116 5.95 -5.40 -9.67
C GLY A 116 5.34 -6.54 -8.88
N ALA A 117 5.64 -7.79 -9.25
CA ALA A 117 5.26 -9.01 -8.55
C ALA A 117 6.44 -9.57 -7.76
N PHE A 118 6.29 -9.69 -6.44
CA PHE A 118 7.34 -10.04 -5.48
C PHE A 118 7.04 -11.37 -4.76
N GLY A 119 6.43 -12.32 -5.48
CA GLY A 119 5.98 -13.59 -4.92
C GLY A 119 4.62 -13.45 -4.23
N GLU A 120 4.62 -13.36 -2.92
CA GLU A 120 3.39 -13.35 -2.09
C GLU A 120 2.64 -12.01 -2.09
N HIS A 121 3.28 -10.96 -2.61
CA HIS A 121 2.70 -9.63 -2.70
C HIS A 121 3.07 -8.95 -4.02
N THR A 122 2.32 -7.91 -4.32
CA THR A 122 2.62 -6.99 -5.41
C THR A 122 2.86 -5.60 -4.84
N VAL A 123 3.70 -4.81 -5.50
CA VAL A 123 3.96 -3.42 -5.11
C VAL A 123 3.70 -2.52 -6.30
N HIS A 124 2.74 -1.62 -6.14
CA HIS A 124 2.36 -0.59 -7.09
C HIS A 124 3.02 0.73 -6.71
N TYR A 125 3.80 1.31 -7.62
CA TYR A 125 4.43 2.62 -7.47
C TYR A 125 3.70 3.59 -8.39
N GLU A 126 3.11 4.64 -7.81
CA GLU A 126 2.43 5.73 -8.51
C GLU A 126 3.35 6.96 -8.53
N PHE A 127 3.52 7.56 -9.70
CA PHE A 127 4.28 8.79 -9.91
C PHE A 127 3.34 9.94 -10.26
N ASN A 128 3.68 11.16 -9.81
CA ASN A 128 2.91 12.36 -10.14
C ASN A 128 3.25 12.87 -11.55
N GLN A 129 2.59 13.95 -11.98
CA GLN A 129 2.79 14.56 -13.30
C GLN A 129 4.23 15.10 -13.52
N GLU A 130 4.97 15.34 -12.45
CA GLU A 130 6.38 15.77 -12.50
C GLU A 130 7.36 14.58 -12.53
N GLY A 131 6.83 13.33 -12.51
CA GLY A 131 7.61 12.09 -12.51
C GLY A 131 8.16 11.68 -11.14
N ALA A 132 7.78 12.38 -10.06
CA ALA A 132 8.21 12.06 -8.71
C ALA A 132 7.28 11.01 -8.06
N LEU A 133 7.83 10.11 -7.26
CA LEU A 133 7.06 9.10 -6.54
C LEU A 133 6.03 9.76 -5.60
N ASN A 134 4.77 9.42 -5.79
CA ASN A 134 3.64 9.98 -5.07
C ASN A 134 3.11 9.03 -4.00
N GLN A 135 2.93 7.76 -4.36
CA GLN A 135 2.34 6.75 -3.49
C GLN A 135 2.92 5.37 -3.80
N VAL A 136 3.10 4.57 -2.76
CA VAL A 136 3.42 3.14 -2.87
C VAL A 136 2.30 2.35 -2.24
N THR A 137 1.75 1.38 -2.97
CA THR A 137 0.72 0.47 -2.45
C THR A 137 1.25 -0.95 -2.50
N VAL A 138 1.29 -1.61 -1.34
CA VAL A 138 1.57 -3.05 -1.25
C VAL A 138 0.25 -3.78 -1.17
N MET A 139 0.08 -4.85 -1.94
CA MET A 139 -1.11 -5.69 -1.94
C MET A 139 -0.72 -7.17 -1.86
N THR A 140 -1.54 -8.03 -1.27
CA THR A 140 -1.38 -9.49 -1.43
C THR A 140 -1.48 -9.87 -2.92
N ALA A 141 -0.86 -10.99 -3.32
CA ALA A 141 -0.80 -11.39 -4.73
C ALA A 141 -2.19 -11.69 -5.35
N ASP A 142 -3.19 -12.03 -4.52
CA ASP A 142 -4.56 -12.37 -4.93
C ASP A 142 -5.59 -11.23 -4.72
N ALA A 143 -5.13 -10.00 -4.42
CA ALA A 143 -5.98 -8.83 -4.17
C ALA A 143 -6.27 -7.97 -5.42
#